data_AF-A0A370EGB6-F1
#
_entry.id   AF-A0A370EGB6-F1
#
_cell.length_a   1.000
_cell.length_b   1.000
_cell.length_c   1.000
_cell.angle_alpha   90.00
_cell.angle_beta   90.00
_cell.angle_gamma   90.00
#
_symmetry.space_group_name_H-M   'P 1'
#
loop_
_entity.id
_entity.type
_entity.pdbx_description
1 polymer ?
#
loop_
_entity_poly.entity_id
_entity_poly.type
_entity_poly.pdbx_seq_one_letter_code
_entity_poly.pdbx_strand_id
1 'polypeptide(L)'
;MKADVQYNDFVGTAAADISDNLGTKYGDYLDSFGKYFKINEERFKVVGISIYGTEDFHISLYCIDNIKTAQKGKEHIVDMSISIPDEDKKDILDLLFKRLHIVLHSKFDTKYSLMEYAEEIDYDDYHNNEE
;
A
#
# COMPACT_ATOMS: atom_id res chain seq x y z
N MET A 1 -8.49 -4.63 -7.03
CA MET A 1 -9.63 -3.67 -7.05
C MET A 1 -9.06 -2.26 -7.09
N LYS A 2 -9.80 -1.27 -7.61
CA LYS A 2 -9.48 0.14 -7.28
C LYS A 2 -10.14 0.43 -5.93
N ALA A 3 -9.55 1.30 -5.12
CA ALA A 3 -10.20 1.76 -3.89
C ALA A 3 -11.61 2.30 -4.27
N ASP A 4 -12.65 1.67 -3.74
CA ASP A 4 -14.02 2.12 -3.92
C ASP A 4 -14.34 3.09 -2.80
N VAL A 5 -14.89 4.23 -3.18
CA VAL A 5 -15.00 5.41 -2.31
C VAL A 5 -16.41 5.98 -2.41
N GLN A 6 -17.07 6.21 -1.28
CA GLN A 6 -18.36 6.87 -1.17
C GLN A 6 -18.30 8.33 -1.67
N TYR A 7 -19.46 9.01 -1.68
CA TYR A 7 -19.55 10.37 -2.20
C TYR A 7 -18.68 11.37 -1.41
N ASN A 8 -18.57 11.20 -0.09
CA ASN A 8 -17.82 12.10 0.78
C ASN A 8 -16.35 11.70 0.99
N ASP A 9 -15.90 10.67 0.28
CA ASP A 9 -14.59 10.11 0.49
C ASP A 9 -13.51 10.94 -0.20
N PHE A 10 -12.28 10.75 0.26
CA PHE A 10 -11.12 11.34 -0.35
C PHE A 10 -10.45 10.36 -1.32
N VAL A 11 -9.88 10.89 -2.41
CA VAL A 11 -9.15 10.12 -3.41
C VAL A 11 -7.85 10.85 -3.70
N GLY A 12 -6.79 10.10 -3.96
CA GLY A 12 -5.53 10.68 -4.39
C GLY A 12 -4.49 9.60 -4.67
N THR A 13 -3.26 9.89 -4.28
CA THR A 13 -2.09 9.08 -4.60
C THR A 13 -1.40 8.62 -3.33
N ALA A 14 -0.78 7.44 -3.40
CA ALA A 14 0.15 6.99 -2.39
C ALA A 14 1.50 6.67 -3.06
N ALA A 15 2.58 7.03 -2.38
CA ALA A 15 3.93 6.61 -2.70
C ALA A 15 4.53 5.92 -1.48
N ALA A 16 5.22 4.80 -1.70
CA ALA A 16 5.79 4.01 -0.62
C ALA A 16 7.18 3.50 -1.00
N ASP A 17 8.04 3.37 0.00
CA ASP A 17 9.42 2.90 -0.12
C ASP A 17 9.61 1.72 0.85
N ILE A 18 10.11 0.59 0.34
CA ILE A 18 10.19 -0.66 1.10
C ILE A 18 11.15 -0.49 2.27
N SER A 19 10.80 -1.08 3.42
CA SER A 19 11.65 -1.00 4.61
C SER A 19 13.04 -1.58 4.35
N ASP A 20 14.07 -1.01 5.00
CA ASP A 20 15.44 -1.52 4.85
C ASP A 20 15.56 -2.96 5.37
N ASN A 21 14.71 -3.36 6.31
CA ASN A 21 14.62 -4.73 6.83
C ASN A 21 14.23 -5.73 5.73
N LEU A 22 13.21 -5.39 4.93
CA LEU A 22 12.80 -6.17 3.76
C LEU A 22 13.84 -6.06 2.64
N GLY A 23 14.28 -4.83 2.35
CA GLY A 23 15.24 -4.49 1.31
C GLY A 23 16.53 -5.29 1.41
N THR A 24 17.11 -5.34 2.61
CA THR A 24 18.39 -6.03 2.86
C THR A 24 18.25 -7.54 2.78
N LYS A 25 17.10 -8.10 3.20
CA LYS A 25 16.90 -9.55 3.31
C LYS A 25 16.36 -10.19 2.03
N TYR A 26 15.48 -9.50 1.31
CA TYR A 26 14.72 -10.05 0.21
C TYR A 26 14.85 -9.26 -1.09
N GLY A 27 15.39 -8.03 -1.01
CA GLY A 27 15.51 -7.07 -2.10
C GLY A 27 14.52 -5.91 -2.00
N ASP A 28 14.70 -4.88 -2.82
CA ASP A 28 13.82 -3.71 -2.87
C ASP A 28 12.91 -3.75 -4.12
N TYR A 29 11.99 -4.72 -4.13
CA TYR A 29 11.05 -4.94 -5.22
C TYR A 29 9.79 -5.69 -4.72
N LEU A 30 8.72 -5.69 -5.50
CA LEU A 30 7.42 -6.29 -5.12
C LEU A 30 7.51 -7.77 -4.69
N ASP A 31 8.38 -8.56 -5.32
CA ASP A 31 8.55 -9.98 -4.96
C ASP A 31 9.06 -10.17 -3.51
N SER A 32 9.68 -9.15 -2.91
CA SER A 32 10.11 -9.18 -1.50
C SER A 32 8.96 -9.39 -0.52
N PHE A 33 7.76 -8.88 -0.84
CA PHE A 33 6.57 -9.17 -0.04
C PHE A 33 6.20 -10.66 -0.11
N GLY A 34 6.29 -11.27 -1.29
CA GLY A 34 6.04 -12.70 -1.47
C GLY A 34 6.97 -13.56 -0.63
N LYS A 35 8.28 -13.23 -0.63
CA LYS A 35 9.29 -13.91 0.19
C LYS A 35 9.07 -13.71 1.69
N TYR A 36 8.72 -12.48 2.11
CA TYR A 36 8.46 -12.16 3.51
C TYR A 36 7.26 -12.94 4.06
N PHE A 37 6.15 -12.94 3.33
CA PHE A 37 4.94 -13.69 3.69
C PHE A 37 5.01 -15.19 3.35
N LYS A 38 6.14 -15.65 2.78
CA LYS A 38 6.41 -17.06 2.44
C LYS A 38 5.34 -17.69 1.55
N ILE A 39 4.87 -16.96 0.54
CA ILE A 39 3.93 -17.51 -0.42
C ILE A 39 4.61 -18.56 -1.32
N ASN A 40 3.83 -19.41 -1.98
CA ASN A 40 4.38 -20.34 -2.97
C ASN A 40 4.79 -19.56 -4.24
N GLU A 41 6.06 -19.16 -4.33
CA GLU A 41 6.63 -18.36 -5.43
C GLU A 41 6.63 -19.10 -6.79
N GLU A 42 6.61 -20.44 -6.80
CA GLU A 42 6.47 -21.20 -8.06
C GLU A 42 5.08 -21.00 -8.68
N ARG A 43 4.05 -20.95 -7.82
CA ARG A 43 2.67 -20.78 -8.24
C ARG A 43 2.27 -19.31 -8.38
N PHE A 44 2.74 -18.44 -7.49
CA PHE A 44 2.25 -17.08 -7.35
C PHE A 44 3.37 -16.08 -7.58
N LYS A 45 3.20 -15.24 -8.62
CA LYS A 45 4.05 -14.08 -8.86
C LYS A 45 3.37 -12.82 -8.33
N VAL A 46 4.01 -12.09 -7.42
CA VAL A 46 3.46 -10.86 -6.86
C VAL A 46 3.49 -9.75 -7.92
N VAL A 47 2.39 -9.01 -8.04
CA VAL A 47 2.25 -7.87 -8.98
C VAL A 47 1.67 -6.63 -8.31
N GLY A 48 1.30 -6.72 -7.03
CA GLY A 48 0.83 -5.58 -6.26
C GLY A 48 0.56 -5.94 -4.81
N ILE A 49 0.37 -4.90 -4.01
CA ILE A 49 -0.06 -4.99 -2.61
C ILE A 49 -1.27 -4.08 -2.43
N SER A 50 -2.23 -4.52 -1.63
CA SER A 50 -3.40 -3.76 -1.23
C SER A 50 -3.43 -3.70 0.29
N ILE A 51 -3.58 -2.48 0.81
CA ILE A 51 -3.63 -2.21 2.24
C ILE A 51 -4.82 -1.32 2.48
N TYR A 52 -5.70 -1.70 3.41
CA TYR A 52 -6.86 -0.89 3.76
C TYR A 52 -7.34 -1.20 5.18
N GLY A 53 -8.05 -0.24 5.78
CA GLY A 53 -8.54 -0.31 7.15
C GLY A 53 -7.58 0.34 8.15
N THR A 54 -8.14 1.13 9.08
CA THR A 54 -7.40 1.75 10.19
C THR A 54 -7.65 1.02 11.52
N GLU A 55 -8.83 0.44 11.69
CA GLU A 55 -9.19 -0.41 12.83
C GLU A 55 -9.11 -1.89 12.44
N ASP A 56 -9.85 -2.29 11.41
CA ASP A 56 -9.78 -3.63 10.79
C ASP A 56 -8.72 -3.66 9.69
N PHE A 57 -7.46 -3.61 10.11
CA PHE A 57 -6.32 -3.52 9.20
C PHE A 57 -6.17 -4.79 8.34
N HIS A 58 -6.15 -4.62 7.02
CA HIS A 58 -6.08 -5.69 6.04
C HIS A 58 -4.94 -5.48 5.04
N ILE A 59 -4.21 -6.57 4.78
CA ILE A 59 -3.22 -6.65 3.70
C ILE A 59 -3.58 -7.81 2.79
N SER A 60 -3.50 -7.54 1.50
CA SER A 60 -3.50 -8.60 0.50
C SER A 60 -2.44 -8.39 -0.57
N LEU A 61 -1.98 -9.50 -1.14
CA LEU A 61 -1.09 -9.51 -2.30
C LEU A 61 -1.90 -9.77 -3.55
N TYR A 62 -1.69 -8.95 -4.57
CA TYR A 62 -2.17 -9.24 -5.91
C TYR A 62 -1.13 -10.12 -6.59
N CYS A 63 -1.54 -11.32 -6.98
CA CYS A 63 -0.65 -12.33 -7.54
C CYS A 63 -1.17 -12.87 -8.86
N ILE A 64 -0.29 -13.14 -9.81
CA ILE A 64 -0.59 -14.00 -10.95
C ILE A 64 -0.51 -15.46 -10.47
N ASP A 65 -1.61 -16.21 -10.61
CA ASP A 65 -1.61 -17.67 -10.40
C ASP A 65 -1.12 -18.35 -11.69
N ASN A 66 0.13 -18.78 -11.71
CA ASN A 66 0.79 -19.38 -12.88
C ASN A 66 0.08 -20.66 -13.35
N ILE A 67 -0.45 -21.45 -12.41
CA ILE A 67 -1.17 -22.70 -12.73
C ILE A 67 -2.47 -22.38 -13.46
N LYS A 68 -3.28 -21.48 -12.90
CA LYS A 68 -4.55 -21.09 -13.53
C LYS A 68 -4.33 -20.30 -14.82
N THR A 69 -3.24 -19.55 -14.90
CA THR A 69 -2.84 -18.83 -16.13
C THR A 69 -2.53 -19.82 -17.25
N ALA A 70 -1.73 -20.86 -16.97
CA ALA A 70 -1.43 -21.91 -17.94
C ALA A 70 -2.69 -22.67 -18.39
N GLN A 71 -3.62 -22.93 -17.48
CA GLN A 71 -4.89 -23.62 -17.80
C GLN A 71 -5.84 -22.78 -18.66
N LYS A 72 -5.87 -21.46 -18.47
CA LYS A 72 -6.84 -20.56 -19.12
C LYS A 72 -6.29 -19.85 -20.36
N GLY A 73 -4.98 -19.90 -20.58
CA GLY A 73 -4.31 -19.20 -21.70
C GLY A 73 -4.32 -17.67 -21.57
N LYS A 74 -4.61 -17.13 -20.38
CA LYS A 74 -4.57 -15.70 -20.06
C LYS A 74 -4.22 -15.48 -18.60
N GLU A 75 -3.61 -14.35 -18.27
CA GLU A 75 -3.25 -14.01 -16.89
C GLU A 75 -4.45 -14.15 -15.95
N HIS A 76 -4.24 -14.91 -14.87
CA HIS A 76 -5.23 -15.08 -13.81
C HIS A 76 -4.73 -14.44 -12.53
N ILE A 77 -5.10 -13.17 -12.35
CA ILE A 77 -4.76 -12.38 -11.16
C ILE A 77 -5.72 -12.74 -10.03
N VAL A 78 -5.17 -13.03 -8.86
CA VAL A 78 -5.90 -13.33 -7.62
C VAL A 78 -5.55 -12.30 -6.54
N ASP A 79 -6.51 -12.06 -5.66
CA ASP A 79 -6.36 -11.26 -4.45
C ASP A 79 -6.13 -12.20 -3.26
N MET A 80 -4.91 -12.26 -2.74
CA MET A 80 -4.49 -13.17 -1.67
C MET A 80 -4.45 -12.43 -0.35
N SER A 81 -5.49 -12.57 0.47
CA SER A 81 -5.52 -12.05 1.83
C SER A 81 -4.38 -12.66 2.67
N ILE A 82 -3.64 -11.80 3.35
CA ILE A 82 -2.60 -12.21 4.29
C ILE A 82 -3.17 -12.11 5.71
N SER A 83 -3.04 -13.18 6.47
CA SER A 83 -3.39 -13.17 7.89
C SER A 83 -2.24 -12.53 8.68
N ILE A 84 -2.53 -11.45 9.39
CA ILE A 84 -1.56 -10.76 10.24
C ILE A 84 -1.93 -11.02 11.71
N PRO A 85 -1.00 -11.52 12.53
CA PRO A 85 -1.21 -11.64 13.97
C PRO A 85 -1.61 -10.30 14.59
N ASP A 86 -2.53 -10.30 15.55
CA ASP A 86 -3.04 -9.05 16.15
C ASP A 86 -1.93 -8.21 16.81
N GLU A 87 -0.89 -8.87 17.32
CA GLU A 87 0.30 -8.22 17.91
C GLU A 87 1.11 -7.43 16.89
N ASP A 88 1.13 -7.85 15.63
CA ASP A 88 1.93 -7.23 14.56
C ASP A 88 1.15 -6.14 13.81
N LYS A 89 -0.19 -6.09 13.95
CA LYS A 89 -1.05 -5.18 13.16
C LYS A 89 -0.72 -3.70 13.31
N LYS A 90 -0.22 -3.28 14.47
CA LYS A 90 0.11 -1.87 14.73
C LYS A 90 1.40 -1.42 14.02
N ASP A 91 2.38 -2.32 13.95
CA ASP A 91 3.74 -1.98 13.50
C ASP A 91 4.04 -2.51 12.09
N ILE A 92 3.07 -3.21 11.48
CA ILE A 92 3.23 -3.81 10.15
C ILE A 92 3.56 -2.78 9.08
N LEU A 93 3.02 -1.56 9.14
CA LEU A 93 3.35 -0.54 8.15
C LEU A 93 4.81 -0.13 8.22
N ASP A 94 5.36 0.03 9.42
CA ASP A 94 6.78 0.33 9.64
C ASP A 94 7.67 -0.84 9.20
N LEU A 95 7.18 -2.06 9.38
CA LEU A 95 7.86 -3.25 8.90
C LEU A 95 7.87 -3.33 7.37
N LEU A 96 6.80 -2.91 6.70
CA LEU A 96 6.68 -3.00 5.25
C LEU A 96 7.35 -1.82 4.53
N PHE A 97 7.27 -0.62 5.10
CA PHE A 97 7.71 0.60 4.47
C PHE A 97 8.52 1.47 5.41
N LYS A 98 9.69 1.95 4.95
CA LYS A 98 10.43 3.00 5.66
C LYS A 98 9.86 4.39 5.38
N ARG A 99 9.12 4.55 4.27
CA ARG A 99 8.39 5.77 3.93
C ARG A 99 7.06 5.40 3.31
N LEU A 100 5.99 5.99 3.82
CA LEU A 100 4.64 5.92 3.25
C LEU A 100 4.09 7.34 3.21
N HIS A 101 3.84 7.84 2.00
CA HIS A 101 3.28 9.18 1.78
C HIS A 101 1.93 9.03 1.09
N ILE A 102 0.88 9.52 1.74
CA ILE A 102 -0.50 9.47 1.23
C ILE A 102 -0.98 10.91 1.06
N VAL A 103 -1.40 11.25 -0.15
CA VAL A 103 -1.99 12.55 -0.48
C VAL A 103 -3.42 12.33 -0.91
N LEU A 104 -4.36 13.00 -0.27
CA LEU A 104 -5.79 12.83 -0.48
C LEU A 104 -6.44 14.18 -0.75
N HIS A 105 -7.36 14.21 -1.72
CA HIS A 105 -8.21 15.35 -2.03
C HIS A 105 -9.67 14.92 -1.97
N SER A 106 -10.60 15.88 -1.88
CA SER A 106 -12.01 15.56 -2.06
C SER A 106 -12.22 14.91 -3.41
N LYS A 107 -12.95 13.79 -3.47
CA LYS A 107 -13.17 12.99 -4.68
C LYS A 107 -13.61 13.81 -5.90
N PHE A 108 -14.37 14.87 -5.70
CA PHE A 108 -14.88 15.72 -6.77
C PHE A 108 -14.04 16.98 -7.03
N ASP A 109 -13.03 17.23 -6.20
CA ASP A 109 -12.10 18.34 -6.41
C ASP A 109 -10.93 17.89 -7.28
N THR A 110 -11.08 18.13 -8.58
CA THR A 110 -10.06 17.78 -9.58
C THR A 110 -8.94 18.82 -9.68
N LYS A 111 -9.13 20.02 -9.11
CA LYS A 111 -8.19 21.12 -9.27
C LYS A 111 -6.89 20.82 -8.52
N TYR A 112 -6.99 20.54 -7.22
CA TYR A 112 -5.80 20.44 -6.36
C TYR A 112 -5.02 19.14 -6.56
N SER A 113 -5.65 18.07 -7.05
CA SER A 113 -4.98 16.79 -7.37
C SER A 113 -3.94 16.87 -8.49
N LEU A 114 -3.97 17.96 -9.28
CA LEU A 114 -3.09 18.17 -10.43
C LEU A 114 -2.07 19.31 -10.21
N MET A 115 -2.12 19.98 -9.05
CA MET A 115 -1.25 21.12 -8.75
C MET A 115 0.00 20.65 -8.00
N GLU A 116 1.13 21.28 -8.31
CA GLU A 116 2.31 21.22 -7.46
C GLU A 116 2.15 22.21 -6.31
N TYR A 117 2.42 21.75 -5.08
CA TYR A 117 2.42 22.62 -3.90
C TYR A 117 3.73 23.42 -3.86
N ALA A 118 3.62 24.73 -3.68
CA ALA A 118 4.76 25.64 -3.80
C ALA A 118 5.77 25.52 -2.64
N GLU A 119 5.28 25.17 -1.46
CA GLU A 119 6.08 25.04 -0.23
C GLU A 119 5.40 24.08 0.75
N GLU A 120 6.22 23.45 1.59
CA GLU A 120 5.80 22.81 2.84
C GLU A 120 6.06 23.81 3.95
N ILE A 121 5.02 24.12 4.73
CA ILE A 121 5.11 25.03 5.87
C ILE A 121 4.88 24.25 7.15
N ASP A 122 5.59 24.63 8.21
CA ASP A 122 5.32 24.11 9.54
C ASP A 122 4.03 24.76 10.08
N TYR A 123 3.17 23.94 10.70
CA TYR A 123 1.97 24.45 11.35
C TYR A 123 2.33 25.41 12.48
N ASP A 124 3.36 25.10 13.25
CA ASP A 124 3.72 25.84 14.47
C ASP A 124 4.25 27.25 14.15
N ASP A 125 4.85 27.46 12.98
CA ASP A 125 5.35 28.78 12.53
C ASP A 125 4.23 29.84 12.42
N TYR A 126 2.98 29.41 12.27
CA TYR A 126 1.81 30.28 12.11
C TYR A 126 0.80 30.17 13.25
N HIS A 127 1.06 29.27 14.20
CA HIS A 127 0.19 29.00 15.34
C HIS A 127 0.99 29.14 16.63
N ASN A 128 1.16 30.39 17.05
CA ASN A 128 1.61 30.69 18.41
C ASN A 128 0.53 30.26 19.40
N ASN A 129 0.70 29.08 20.00
CA ASN A 129 0.05 28.79 21.28
C ASN A 129 0.80 29.60 22.34
N GLU A 130 0.39 30.86 22.55
CA GLU A 130 0.74 31.56 23.79
C GLU A 130 0.19 30.73 24.95
N GLU A 131 1.08 30.06 25.71
CA GLU A 131 0.82 29.71 27.12
C GLU A 131 1.09 30.91 28.02
#